data_AF-A0A8T4FRH4-F1
#
_entry.id   AF-A0A8T4FRH4-F1
#
_cell.length_a   1.000
_cell.length_b   1.000
_cell.length_c   1.000
_cell.angle_alpha   90.00
_cell.angle_beta   90.00
_cell.angle_gamma   90.00
#
_symmetry.space_group_name_H-M   'P 1'
#
loop_
_entity.id
_entity.type
_entity.pdbx_description
1 polymer ?
#
loop_
_entity_poly.entity_id
_entity_poly.type
_entity_poly.pdbx_seq_one_letter_code
_entity_poly.pdbx_strand_id
1 'polypeptide(L)'
;MRFLVISDLHQKKSAIKWINAEIEASGADAVLFLGDVTNFGTKEEAADIVSSINSKVYVIPGNCDPLDLPEGMADVAVDMHGKAADVGGYRLVGLGGSNVTIFGTPFELSEE
;
A
#
# COMPACT_ATOMS: atom_id res chain seq x y z
N MET A 1 -2.11 6.86 -19.55
CA MET A 1 -1.82 6.92 -18.12
C MET A 1 -1.08 5.66 -17.74
N ARG A 2 -0.09 5.77 -16.86
CA ARG A 2 0.78 4.67 -16.42
C ARG A 2 0.77 4.61 -14.90
N PHE A 3 0.57 3.42 -14.37
CA PHE A 3 0.69 3.14 -12.94
C PHE A 3 1.99 2.39 -12.68
N LEU A 4 2.70 2.76 -11.63
CA LEU A 4 3.65 1.86 -10.99
C LEU A 4 2.91 1.14 -9.87
N VAL A 5 2.96 -0.20 -9.86
CA VAL A 5 2.23 -1.02 -8.89
C VAL A 5 3.25 -1.77 -8.03
N ILE A 6 3.09 -1.67 -6.72
CA ILE A 6 3.94 -2.27 -5.68
C ILE A 6 3.05 -3.18 -4.84
N SER A 7 3.56 -4.33 -4.42
CA SER A 7 2.92 -5.26 -3.48
C SER A 7 4.02 -6.08 -2.79
N ASP A 8 3.71 -6.70 -1.65
CA ASP A 8 4.57 -7.70 -0.99
C ASP A 8 5.98 -7.17 -0.67
N LEU A 9 6.06 -5.90 -0.25
CA LEU A 9 7.34 -5.30 0.13
C LEU A 9 7.88 -5.94 1.42
N HIS A 10 6.99 -6.28 2.36
CA HIS A 10 7.32 -6.93 3.63
C HIS A 10 8.47 -6.22 4.36
N GLN A 11 8.35 -4.90 4.55
CA GLN A 11 9.36 -4.10 5.26
C GLN A 11 10.76 -4.12 4.63
N LYS A 12 10.92 -4.56 3.37
CA LYS A 12 12.19 -4.57 2.65
C LYS A 12 12.62 -3.17 2.21
N LYS A 13 12.97 -2.32 3.18
CA LYS A 13 13.39 -0.92 2.98
C LYS A 13 14.54 -0.76 1.98
N SER A 14 15.36 -1.79 1.78
CA SER A 14 16.43 -1.79 0.77
C SER A 14 15.92 -1.65 -0.68
N ALA A 15 14.65 -1.99 -0.95
CA ALA A 15 14.04 -1.84 -2.27
C ALA A 15 13.57 -0.39 -2.56
N ILE A 16 13.45 0.48 -1.56
CA ILE A 16 12.92 1.85 -1.73
C ILE A 16 13.72 2.67 -2.73
N LYS A 17 15.06 2.56 -2.69
CA LYS A 17 15.92 3.25 -3.66
C LYS A 17 15.63 2.81 -5.10
N TRP A 18 15.36 1.53 -5.30
CA TRP A 18 15.01 1.00 -6.61
C TRP A 18 13.60 1.44 -7.02
N ILE A 19 12.61 1.36 -6.13
CA ILE A 19 11.25 1.85 -6.38
C ILE A 19 11.27 3.31 -6.83
N ASN A 20 12.00 4.18 -6.13
CA ASN A 20 12.11 5.59 -6.50
C ASN A 20 12.81 5.79 -7.85
N ALA A 21 13.81 4.97 -8.19
CA ALA A 21 14.42 5.01 -9.52
C ALA A 21 13.45 4.58 -10.63
N GLU A 22 12.60 3.57 -10.39
CA GLU A 22 11.58 3.14 -11.34
C GLU A 22 10.46 4.18 -11.51
N ILE A 23 10.08 4.90 -10.45
CA ILE A 23 9.13 6.03 -10.55
C ILE A 23 9.65 7.06 -11.55
N GLU A 24 10.90 7.49 -11.38
CA GLU A 24 11.54 8.49 -12.25
C GLU A 24 11.71 7.98 -13.69
N ALA A 25 12.21 6.75 -13.85
CA ALA A 25 12.48 6.18 -15.17
C ALA A 25 11.20 5.88 -15.98
N SER A 26 10.17 5.37 -15.30
CA SER A 26 8.90 5.05 -15.94
C SER A 26 8.07 6.28 -16.24
N GLY A 27 8.25 7.39 -15.50
CA GLY A 27 7.36 8.55 -15.56
C GLY A 27 5.91 8.17 -15.21
N ALA A 28 5.73 7.36 -14.18
CA ALA A 28 4.42 6.91 -13.72
C ALA A 28 3.56 8.09 -13.25
N ASP A 29 2.28 8.08 -13.64
CA ASP A 29 1.31 9.13 -13.27
C ASP A 29 0.78 8.92 -11.83
N ALA A 30 0.83 7.68 -11.34
CA ALA A 30 0.44 7.32 -9.97
C ALA A 30 1.12 6.04 -9.51
N VAL A 31 1.34 5.93 -8.20
CA VAL A 31 1.85 4.72 -7.54
C VAL A 31 0.72 4.05 -6.77
N LEU A 32 0.47 2.78 -7.02
CA LEU A 32 -0.46 1.94 -6.27
C LEU A 32 0.34 0.96 -5.41
N PHE A 33 0.09 0.92 -4.10
CA PHE A 33 0.71 -0.01 -3.18
C PHE A 33 -0.37 -0.95 -2.63
N LEU A 34 -0.40 -2.17 -3.15
CA LEU A 34 -1.49 -3.12 -3.03
C LEU A 34 -1.31 -4.11 -1.87
N GLY A 35 -0.84 -3.60 -0.73
CA GLY A 35 -0.71 -4.37 0.49
C GLY A 35 0.68 -4.94 0.77
N ASP A 36 0.78 -5.53 1.95
CA ASP A 36 1.99 -6.10 2.55
C ASP A 36 3.14 -5.10 2.52
N VAL A 37 2.84 -3.87 2.98
CA VAL A 37 3.83 -2.82 3.19
C VAL A 37 4.85 -3.28 4.24
N THR A 38 4.34 -3.94 5.27
CA THR A 38 5.08 -4.46 6.42
C THR A 38 5.02 -5.98 6.49
N ASN A 39 5.79 -6.53 7.43
CA ASN A 39 5.73 -7.94 7.78
C ASN A 39 5.45 -8.05 9.29
N PHE A 40 4.18 -7.88 9.64
CA PHE A 40 3.70 -7.78 11.03
C PHE A 40 4.27 -6.57 11.77
N GLY A 41 4.44 -5.45 11.05
CA GLY A 41 4.95 -4.19 11.59
C GLY A 41 3.85 -3.30 12.18
N THR A 42 4.24 -2.11 12.62
CA THR A 42 3.29 -1.08 13.10
C THR A 42 2.88 -0.13 11.98
N LYS A 43 1.77 0.62 12.20
CA LYS A 43 1.35 1.64 11.23
C LYS A 43 2.39 2.75 11.04
N GLU A 44 3.16 3.07 12.08
CA GLU A 44 4.24 4.05 12.00
C GLU A 44 5.39 3.54 11.11
N GLU A 45 5.70 2.25 11.17
CA GLU A 45 6.69 1.63 10.28
C GLU A 45 6.20 1.61 8.83
N ALA A 46 4.92 1.31 8.61
CA ALA A 46 4.28 1.42 7.30
C ALA A 46 4.35 2.87 6.78
N ALA A 47 4.04 3.86 7.62
CA ALA A 47 4.07 5.27 7.25
C ALA A 47 5.48 5.76 6.92
N ASP A 48 6.49 5.32 7.66
CA ASP A 48 7.91 5.59 7.37
C ASP A 48 8.33 5.02 5.99
N ILE A 49 7.90 3.81 5.68
CA ILE A 49 8.14 3.17 4.37
C ILE A 49 7.47 3.96 3.25
N VAL A 50 6.18 4.26 3.40
CA VAL A 50 5.38 4.91 2.36
C VAL A 50 5.83 6.36 2.15
N SER A 51 6.18 7.09 3.22
CA SER A 51 6.72 8.46 3.12
C SER A 51 8.09 8.53 2.44
N SER A 52 8.82 7.40 2.37
CA SER A 52 10.08 7.30 1.65
C SER A 52 9.92 7.07 0.14
N ILE A 53 8.69 6.92 -0.36
CA ILE A 53 8.38 6.80 -1.78
C ILE A 53 8.19 8.19 -2.37
N ASN A 54 8.96 8.53 -3.41
CA ASN A 54 9.00 9.87 -4.02
C ASN A 54 7.83 10.13 -4.99
N SER A 55 6.61 9.77 -4.60
CA SER A 55 5.41 10.01 -5.40
C SER A 55 4.17 9.98 -4.52
N LYS A 56 3.04 10.45 -5.07
CA LYS A 56 1.74 10.25 -4.43
C LYS A 56 1.36 8.77 -4.49
N VAL A 57 1.28 8.13 -3.34
CA VAL A 57 0.94 6.72 -3.18
C VAL A 57 -0.55 6.57 -2.86
N TYR A 58 -1.19 5.60 -3.52
CA TYR A 58 -2.51 5.10 -3.18
C TYR A 58 -2.34 3.70 -2.60
N VAL A 59 -2.76 3.48 -1.37
CA VAL A 59 -2.41 2.28 -0.60
C VAL A 59 -3.64 1.54 -0.10
N ILE A 60 -3.56 0.23 -0.10
CA ILE A 60 -4.45 -0.66 0.65
C ILE A 60 -3.58 -1.55 1.56
N PRO A 61 -4.08 -2.01 2.72
CA PRO A 61 -3.37 -2.98 3.54
C PRO A 61 -3.35 -4.35 2.84
N GLY A 62 -2.29 -5.13 3.08
CA GLY A 62 -2.29 -6.58 2.88
C GLY A 62 -2.57 -7.29 4.21
N ASN A 63 -2.45 -8.61 4.23
CA ASN A 63 -2.79 -9.39 5.42
C ASN A 63 -1.72 -9.33 6.50
N CYS A 64 -0.45 -9.09 6.12
CA CYS A 64 0.67 -8.93 7.04
C CYS A 64 0.76 -7.51 7.63
N ASP A 65 -0.06 -6.58 7.16
CA ASP A 65 -0.13 -5.22 7.67
C ASP A 65 -1.02 -5.11 8.92
N PRO A 66 -0.78 -4.13 9.80
CA PRO A 66 -1.60 -3.95 10.99
C PRO A 66 -3.00 -3.46 10.62
N LEU A 67 -4.01 -3.82 11.43
CA LEU A 67 -5.41 -3.43 11.24
C LEU A 67 -5.62 -1.91 11.18
N ASP A 68 -4.76 -1.16 11.86
CA ASP A 68 -4.79 0.30 11.92
C ASP A 68 -3.91 0.97 10.85
N LEU A 69 -3.39 0.23 9.86
CA LEU A 69 -2.69 0.80 8.70
C LEU A 69 -3.53 1.89 8.02
N PRO A 70 -4.84 1.71 7.71
CA PRO A 70 -5.65 2.76 7.07
C PRO A 70 -5.63 4.09 7.84
N GLU A 71 -5.64 4.04 9.18
CA GLU A 71 -5.57 5.23 10.03
C GLU A 71 -4.20 5.90 9.98
N GLY A 72 -3.12 5.11 9.87
CA GLY A 72 -1.75 5.60 9.84
C GLY A 72 -1.31 6.24 8.52
N MET A 73 -2.09 6.12 7.45
CA MET A 73 -1.69 6.62 6.12
C MET A 73 -2.10 8.06 5.84
N ALA A 74 -2.96 8.68 6.67
CA ALA A 74 -3.63 9.95 6.37
C ALA A 74 -2.68 11.09 5.96
N ASP A 75 -1.48 11.15 6.54
CA ASP A 75 -0.51 12.23 6.28
C ASP A 75 0.52 11.90 5.19
N VAL A 76 0.60 10.64 4.73
CA VAL A 76 1.69 10.16 3.85
C VAL A 76 1.20 9.53 2.54
N ALA A 77 -0.06 9.12 2.46
CA ALA A 77 -0.64 8.48 1.29
C ALA A 77 -2.16 8.65 1.22
N VAL A 78 -2.74 8.22 0.10
CA VAL A 78 -4.19 8.06 -0.03
C VAL A 78 -4.56 6.64 0.34
N ASP A 79 -5.10 6.45 1.55
CA ASP A 79 -5.73 5.19 1.92
C ASP A 79 -6.97 4.92 1.05
N MET A 80 -7.00 3.74 0.44
CA MET A 80 -8.10 3.27 -0.41
C MET A 80 -8.87 2.10 0.21
N HIS A 81 -8.52 1.60 1.40
CA HIS A 81 -9.23 0.47 2.00
C HIS A 81 -10.70 0.82 2.29
N GLY A 82 -11.63 0.11 1.64
CA GLY A 82 -13.07 0.38 1.74
C GLY A 82 -13.48 1.72 1.11
N LYS A 83 -12.62 2.32 0.29
CA LYS A 83 -12.78 3.66 -0.28
C LYS A 83 -12.58 3.64 -1.79
N ALA A 84 -12.92 4.75 -2.44
CA ALA A 84 -12.67 4.97 -3.85
C ALA A 84 -11.89 6.27 -4.07
N ALA A 85 -11.02 6.29 -5.08
CA ALA A 85 -10.24 7.46 -5.47
C ALA A 85 -10.24 7.65 -6.99
N ASP A 86 -10.27 8.91 -7.43
CA ASP A 86 -10.19 9.25 -8.85
C ASP A 86 -8.72 9.48 -9.24
N VAL A 87 -8.22 8.71 -10.22
CA VAL A 87 -6.84 8.78 -10.70
C VAL A 87 -6.83 8.83 -12.23
N GLY A 88 -6.47 9.99 -12.77
CA GLY A 88 -6.39 10.30 -14.20
C GLY A 88 -7.53 9.74 -15.06
N GLY A 89 -8.76 10.01 -14.62
CA GLY A 89 -9.99 9.65 -15.32
C GLY A 89 -10.56 8.27 -14.97
N TYR A 90 -9.87 7.49 -14.14
CA TYR A 90 -10.36 6.21 -13.61
C TYR A 90 -10.84 6.38 -12.17
N ARG A 91 -11.93 5.71 -11.83
CA ARG A 91 -12.36 5.56 -10.44
C ARG A 91 -11.89 4.22 -9.91
N LEU A 92 -10.88 4.25 -9.04
CA LEU A 92 -10.34 3.06 -8.40
C LEU A 92 -11.11 2.80 -7.10
N VAL A 93 -11.39 1.53 -6.81
CA VAL A 93 -12.01 1.08 -5.56
C VAL A 93 -11.05 0.10 -4.89
N GLY A 94 -10.76 0.33 -3.61
CA GLY A 94 -9.81 -0.48 -2.86
C GLY A 94 -10.49 -1.37 -1.83
N LEU A 95 -10.09 -2.64 -1.81
CA LEU A 95 -10.35 -3.57 -0.72
C LEU A 95 -9.04 -4.30 -0.45
N GLY A 96 -8.53 -4.15 0.77
CA GLY A 96 -7.28 -4.75 1.23
C GLY A 96 -7.53 -5.86 2.25
N GLY A 97 -6.45 -6.33 2.87
CA GLY A 97 -6.45 -7.54 3.67
C GLY A 97 -6.45 -8.80 2.81
N SER A 98 -6.56 -9.96 3.44
CA SER A 98 -6.82 -11.22 2.75
C SER A 98 -8.06 -11.92 3.29
N ASN A 99 -8.49 -12.97 2.62
CA ASN A 99 -9.37 -13.96 3.24
C ASN A 99 -8.66 -14.60 4.45
N VAL A 100 -9.45 -15.25 5.32
CA VAL A 100 -8.91 -16.02 6.45
C VAL A 100 -7.88 -17.05 5.96
N THR A 101 -6.68 -17.01 6.53
CA THR A 101 -5.58 -17.90 6.14
C THR A 101 -5.29 -18.93 7.23
N ILE A 102 -4.46 -19.93 6.92
CA ILE A 102 -3.95 -20.88 7.94
C ILE A 102 -2.88 -20.26 8.85
N PHE A 103 -2.42 -19.04 8.55
CA PHE A 103 -1.34 -18.38 9.28
C PHE A 103 -1.86 -17.45 10.38
N GLY A 104 -3.14 -17.07 10.36
CA GLY A 104 -3.74 -16.16 11.35
C GLY A 104 -3.08 -14.78 11.34
N THR A 105 -2.92 -14.22 10.15
CA THR A 105 -2.29 -12.92 9.94
C THR A 105 -3.18 -11.75 10.40
N PRO A 106 -2.59 -10.57 10.72
CA PRO A 106 -3.34 -9.50 11.37
C PRO A 106 -4.58 -8.99 10.62
N PHE A 107 -4.50 -8.82 9.29
CA PHE A 107 -5.57 -8.20 8.49
C PHE A 107 -6.28 -9.23 7.61
N GLU A 108 -7.02 -10.13 8.24
CA GLU A 108 -7.87 -11.12 7.58
C GLU A 108 -9.35 -10.74 7.67
N LEU A 109 -10.08 -10.94 6.58
CA LEU A 109 -11.50 -10.65 6.43
C LEU A 109 -12.26 -11.92 6.06
N SER A 110 -13.46 -12.07 6.62
CA SER A 110 -14.44 -13.05 6.13
C SER A 110 -15.07 -12.58 4.83
N GLU A 111 -15.64 -13.51 4.07
CA GLU A 111 -16.51 -13.19 2.93
C GLU A 111 -17.92 -12.75 3.34
N GLU A 112 -18.24 -12.82 4.64
CA GLU A 112 -19.48 -12.32 5.26
C GLU A 112 -19.43 -10.82 5.57
#